data_AF-A0A1M6LLS7-F1
#
_entry.id   AF-A0A1M6LLS7-F1
#
_cell.length_a   1.000
_cell.length_b   1.000
_cell.length_c   1.000
_cell.angle_alpha   90.00
_cell.angle_beta   90.00
_cell.angle_gamma   90.00
#
_symmetry.space_group_name_H-M   'P 1'
#
loop_
_entity.id
_entity.type
_entity.pdbx_description
1 polymer ?
#
loop_
_entity_poly.entity_id
_entity_poly.type
_entity_poly.pdbx_seq_one_letter_code
_entity_poly.pdbx_strand_id
1 'polypeptide(L)' 'MIKQPAYGTRNVNDAYYKFEARMIEKMNAVMGDIELTKAEEKTLIWLAGWEESTVDHLVSVIEKVARKRAEDLV' A
#
# COMPACT_ATOMS: atom_id res chain seq x y z
N MET A 1 7.70 5.79 -0.57
CA MET A 1 7.39 4.53 0.14
C MET A 1 6.62 4.81 1.43
N ILE A 2 5.49 4.11 1.62
CA ILE A 2 4.70 4.09 2.86
C ILE A 2 5.54 3.51 3.99
N LYS A 3 5.59 4.21 5.13
CA LYS A 3 6.23 3.73 6.35
C LYS A 3 5.19 3.16 7.31
N GLN A 4 5.43 1.93 7.78
CA GLN A 4 4.59 1.36 8.82
C GLN A 4 4.65 2.24 10.09
N PRO A 5 3.50 2.53 10.72
CA PRO A 5 3.50 3.20 12.02
C PRO A 5 4.32 2.43 13.06
N ALA A 6 5.00 3.15 13.95
CA ALA A 6 5.82 2.50 14.97
C ALA A 6 4.99 1.56 15.87
N TYR A 7 5.56 0.41 16.21
CA TYR A 7 4.91 -0.55 17.10
C TYR A 7 4.55 0.09 18.45
N GLY A 8 3.36 -0.24 18.98
CA GLY A 8 2.86 0.32 20.25
C GLY A 8 2.27 1.74 20.15
N THR A 9 2.36 2.43 19.01
CA THR A 9 1.70 3.76 18.84
C THR A 9 0.19 3.67 18.61
N ARG A 10 -0.32 2.48 18.28
CA ARG A 10 -1.75 2.19 18.06
C ARG A 10 -2.14 0.95 18.87
N ASN A 11 -3.41 0.89 19.29
CA ASN A 11 -3.97 -0.25 20.01
C ASN A 11 -4.29 -1.41 19.02
N VAL A 12 -3.25 -2.10 18.55
CA VAL A 12 -3.34 -3.25 17.64
C VAL A 12 -2.51 -4.40 18.18
N ASN A 13 -2.90 -5.63 17.87
CA ASN A 13 -2.14 -6.82 18.27
C ASN A 13 -0.97 -7.12 17.30
N ASP A 14 -0.07 -8.01 17.70
CA ASP A 14 1.11 -8.39 16.91
C ASP A 14 0.77 -9.01 15.56
N ALA A 15 -0.31 -9.79 15.49
CA ALA A 15 -0.73 -10.43 14.25
C ALA A 15 -1.18 -9.38 13.22
N TYR A 16 -1.96 -8.38 13.66
CA TYR A 16 -2.37 -7.25 12.85
C TYR A 16 -1.18 -6.40 12.43
N TYR A 17 -0.26 -6.10 13.36
CA TYR A 17 0.96 -5.35 13.04
C TYR A 17 1.79 -6.04 11.95
N LYS A 18 1.99 -7.35 12.05
CA LYS A 18 2.69 -8.13 11.01
C LYS A 18 1.91 -8.22 9.71
N PHE A 19 0.58 -8.28 9.78
CA PHE A 19 -0.29 -8.32 8.61
C PHE A 19 -0.21 -7.00 7.82
N GLU A 20 -0.39 -5.87 8.51
CA GLU A 20 -0.30 -4.54 7.91
C GLU A 20 1.08 -4.30 7.28
N ALA A 21 2.17 -4.74 7.92
CA ALA A 21 3.51 -4.64 7.36
C ALA A 21 3.61 -5.30 5.97
N ARG A 22 3.04 -6.51 5.81
CA ARG A 22 3.01 -7.22 4.53
C ARG A 22 2.15 -6.50 3.49
N MET A 23 1.01 -5.94 3.90
CA MET A 23 0.15 -5.19 2.99
C MET A 23 0.84 -3.90 2.50
N ILE A 24 1.53 -3.19 3.40
CA ILE A 24 2.35 -2.02 3.06
C ILE A 24 3.47 -2.39 2.09
N GLU A 25 4.15 -3.52 2.31
CA GLU A 25 5.19 -4.02 1.41
C GLU A 25 4.65 -4.28 -0.01
N LYS A 26 3.49 -4.95 -0.13
CA LYS A 26 2.82 -5.16 -1.43
C LYS A 26 2.52 -3.83 -2.14
N MET A 27 1.95 -2.85 -1.43
CA MET A 27 1.65 -1.54 -2.04
C MET A 27 2.93 -0.79 -2.44
N ASN A 28 3.99 -0.84 -1.62
CA ASN A 28 5.25 -0.20 -1.95
C ASN A 28 5.91 -0.82 -3.20
N ALA A 29 5.78 -2.13 -3.40
CA ALA A 29 6.33 -2.81 -4.56
C ALA A 29 5.77 -2.27 -5.89
N VAL A 30 4.46 -1.99 -5.96
CA VAL A 30 3.84 -1.44 -7.18
C VAL A 30 4.11 0.06 -7.37
N MET A 31 4.19 0.83 -6.28
CA MET A 31 4.41 2.27 -6.36
C MET A 31 5.88 2.64 -6.62
N GLY A 32 6.83 1.79 -6.24
CA GLY A 32 8.26 2.09 -6.35
C GLY A 32 8.63 3.39 -5.63
N ASP A 33 9.39 4.25 -6.32
CA ASP A 33 9.93 5.50 -5.79
C ASP A 33 8.99 6.72 -5.94
N ILE A 34 7.69 6.48 -6.14
CA ILE A 34 6.71 7.57 -6.19
C ILE A 34 6.68 8.33 -4.85
N GLU A 35 6.78 9.65 -4.93
CA GLU A 35 6.59 10.55 -3.80
C GLU A 35 5.10 10.61 -3.46
N LEU A 36 4.77 10.29 -2.20
CA LEU A 36 3.42 10.35 -1.68
C LEU A 36 3.27 11.58 -0.78
N THR A 37 2.14 12.26 -0.92
CA THR A 37 1.72 13.24 0.07
C THR A 37 1.41 12.55 1.41
N LYS A 38 1.45 13.32 2.50
CA LYS A 38 1.07 12.81 3.83
C LYS A 38 -0.36 12.28 3.89
N ALA A 39 -1.26 12.80 3.05
CA ALA A 39 -2.65 12.36 3.00
C ALA A 39 -2.79 11.00 2.30
N GLU A 40 -2.07 10.81 1.18
CA GLU A 40 -2.02 9.53 0.47
C GLU A 40 -1.38 8.45 1.32
N GLU A 41 -0.25 8.74 1.99
CA GLU A 41 0.40 7.77 2.88
C GLU A 41 -0.55 7.32 4.00
N LYS A 42 -1.25 8.26 4.67
CA LYS A 42 -2.24 7.92 5.70
C LYS A 42 -3.40 7.09 5.15
N THR A 43 -3.87 7.42 3.95
CA THR A 43 -4.95 6.69 3.28
C THR A 43 -4.52 5.25 2.96
N LEU A 44 -3.29 5.07 2.47
CA LEU A 44 -2.75 3.75 2.14
C LEU A 44 -2.43 2.91 3.39
N ILE A 45 -1.95 3.52 4.48
CA ILE A 45 -1.81 2.86 5.78
C ILE A 45 -3.19 2.37 6.28
N TRP A 46 -4.22 3.19 6.13
CA TRP A 46 -5.58 2.77 6.47
C TRP A 46 -6.06 1.61 5.59
N LEU A 47 -5.79 1.66 4.28
CA LEU A 47 -6.10 0.57 3.34
C LEU A 47 -5.34 -0.73 3.67
N ALA A 48 -4.13 -0.65 4.21
CA ALA A 48 -3.33 -1.81 4.59
C ALA A 48 -3.91 -2.60 5.77
N GLY A 49 -4.88 -2.01 6.48
CA GLY A 49 -5.63 -2.65 7.55
C GLY A 49 -6.81 -3.50 7.11
N TRP A 50 -7.18 -3.45 5.82
CA TRP A 50 -8.29 -4.22 5.25
C TRP A 50 -7.87 -5.63 4.84
N GLU A 51 -8.82 -6.43 4.35
CA GLU A 51 -8.55 -7.79 3.88
C GLU A 51 -7.48 -7.82 2.79
N GLU A 52 -6.71 -8.90 2.76
CA GLU A 52 -5.65 -9.08 1.77
C GLU A 52 -6.15 -8.95 0.33
N SER A 53 -7.37 -9.46 0.05
CA SER A 53 -8.00 -9.33 -1.26
C SER A 53 -8.30 -7.87 -1.64
N THR A 54 -8.66 -7.01 -0.68
CA THR A 54 -8.88 -5.58 -0.92
C THR A 54 -7.59 -4.91 -1.37
N VAL A 55 -6.47 -5.24 -0.71
CA VAL A 55 -5.15 -4.72 -1.09
C VAL A 55 -4.69 -5.29 -2.43
N ASP A 56 -4.89 -6.59 -2.67
CA ASP A 56 -4.52 -7.25 -3.92
C ASP A 56 -5.27 -6.65 -5.13
N HIS A 57 -6.57 -6.39 -4.98
CA HIS A 57 -7.35 -5.74 -6.03
C HIS A 57 -6.87 -4.31 -6.30
N LEU A 58 -6.56 -3.53 -5.25
CA LEU A 58 -6.02 -2.18 -5.40
C LEU A 58 -4.69 -2.19 -6.17
N VAL A 59 -3.75 -3.04 -5.75
CA VAL A 59 -2.45 -3.22 -6.41
C VAL A 59 -2.63 -3.63 -7.87
N SER A 60 -3.51 -4.60 -8.15
CA SER A 60 -3.79 -5.05 -9.52
C SER A 60 -4.30 -3.94 -10.43
N VAL A 61 -5.17 -3.05 -9.92
CA VAL A 61 -5.67 -1.91 -10.69
C VAL A 61 -4.55 -0.91 -10.98
N ILE A 62 -3.70 -0.60 -9.99
CA ILE A 62 -2.57 0.32 -10.16
C ILE A 62 -1.61 -0.21 -11.24
N GLU A 63 -1.25 -1.49 -11.19
CA GLU A 63 -0.39 -2.14 -12.20
C GLU A 63 -0.99 -2.07 -13.61
N LYS A 64 -2.29 -2.32 -13.74
CA LYS A 64 -3.00 -2.25 -15.02
C LYS A 64 -2.99 -0.83 -15.58
N VAL A 65 -3.22 0.18 -14.74
CA VAL A 65 -3.18 1.59 -15.15
C VAL A 65 -1.77 2.00 -15.55
N ALA A 66 -0.75 1.60 -14.79
CA ALA A 66 0.65 1.89 -15.12
C ALA A 66 1.04 1.28 -16.47
N ARG A 67 0.70 0.01 -16.71
CA ARG A 67 0.93 -0.68 -17.98
C ARG A 67 0.21 0.00 -19.15
N LYS A 68 -1.08 0.31 -18.98
CA LYS A 68 -1.88 0.98 -20.02
C LYS A 68 -1.29 2.34 -20.40
N ARG A 69 -0.83 3.11 -19.41
CA ARG A 69 -0.16 4.40 -19.65
C ARG A 69 1.17 4.25 -20.37
N ALA A 70 1.95 3.22 -20.06
CA ALA A 70 3.19 2.94 -20.77
C ALA A 70 2.92 2.55 -22.24
N GLU A 71 1.87 1.76 -22.50
CA GLU A 71 1.43 1.42 -23.86
C GLU A 71 0.95 2.65 -24.66
N ASP A 72 0.30 3.63 -24.02
CA ASP A 72 -0.12 4.87 -24.70
C ASP A 72 1.04 5.83 -25.05
N LEU A 73 2.23 5.59 -24.49
CA LEU A 73 3.43 6.42 -24.70
C LEU A 73 4.38 5.86 -25.77
N VAL A 74 4.08 4.67 -26.33
CA VAL A 74 4.87 3.96 -27.36
C VAL A 74 4.10 3.93 -28.67
#